data_AF-A0A194Q0Y7-F1
#
_entry.id   AF-A0A194Q0Y7-F1
#
_cell.length_a   1.000
_cell.length_b   1.000
_cell.length_c   1.000
_cell.angle_alpha   90.00
_cell.angle_beta   90.00
_cell.angle_gamma   90.00
#
_symmetry.space_group_name_H-M   'P 1'
#
loop_
_entity.id
_entity.type
_entity.pdbx_description
1 polymer ?
#
loop_
_entity_poly.entity_id
_entity_poly.type
_entity_poly.pdbx_seq_one_letter_code
_entity_poly.pdbx_strand_id
1 'polypeptide(L)'
;MARLQLMYKKSARQESRGYSLSGNRHLVCSFVVHKRCHEYVTFTCPGADKGADSDDTRTRHNFRVCTYSSPTFCDHCGSLLYGLLHQGLKCQVKQGRNLIPMDPNGLSDPYVKLKLIPDSDNVKKKTKTIRSTLNPVWNETLTFDLKPEDKDRRLLLEIWDWDRTSRNDFMGSLSFGISEVMKSPADGWFKLLTQEEGEFYNVPVPEEGADLAQLKTQMKATNVAARRPPPPPDREVPHNMAAADVIRASDFNFIMVLGKGSFGKVTY
;
A
#
# COMPACT_ATOMS: atom_id res chain seq x y z
N MET A 1 13.45 -12.16 10.53
CA MET A 1 12.55 -12.28 9.35
C MET A 1 13.07 -11.44 8.20
N ALA A 2 13.05 -11.96 6.99
CA ALA A 2 13.48 -11.25 5.78
C ALA A 2 12.50 -10.12 5.44
N ARG A 3 13.02 -8.93 5.17
CA ARG A 3 12.20 -7.73 4.92
C ARG A 3 12.80 -6.80 3.87
N LEU A 4 11.93 -6.11 3.14
CA LEU A 4 12.29 -5.12 2.12
C LEU A 4 11.73 -3.75 2.52
N GLN A 5 12.58 -2.72 2.51
CA GLN A 5 12.15 -1.34 2.74
C GLN A 5 11.85 -0.66 1.41
N LEU A 6 10.64 -0.15 1.29
CA LEU A 6 10.13 0.43 0.06
C LEU A 6 9.50 1.78 0.35
N MET A 7 9.48 2.63 -0.68
CA MET A 7 8.74 3.87 -0.69
C MET A 7 8.11 4.09 -2.06
N TYR A 8 6.80 4.26 -2.06
CA TYR A 8 6.01 4.54 -3.25
C TYR A 8 5.52 5.96 -3.23
N LYS A 9 5.58 6.62 -4.38
CA LYS A 9 4.96 7.93 -4.59
C LYS A 9 4.37 8.03 -5.98
N LYS A 10 3.24 8.72 -6.09
CA LYS A 10 2.69 9.16 -7.37
C LYS A 10 3.71 10.10 -8.03
N SER A 11 4.07 9.80 -9.27
CA SER A 11 4.92 10.66 -10.08
C SER A 11 4.09 11.35 -11.15
N ALA A 12 4.03 12.68 -11.09
CA ALA A 12 3.71 13.47 -12.26
C ALA A 12 4.98 13.56 -13.11
N ARG A 13 4.96 13.08 -14.35
CA ARG A 13 6.03 13.38 -15.31
C ARG A 13 5.79 14.81 -15.78
N GLN A 14 6.58 15.73 -15.25
CA GLN A 14 6.51 17.14 -15.60
C GLN A 14 7.20 17.31 -16.95
N GLU A 15 6.44 17.30 -18.03
CA GLU A 15 6.93 17.90 -19.27
C GLU A 15 6.92 19.41 -19.02
N SER A 16 8.09 20.02 -19.14
CA SER A 16 8.38 21.39 -18.71
C SER A 16 7.66 22.42 -19.59
N ARG A 17 6.36 22.62 -19.34
CA ARG A 17 5.55 23.81 -19.68
C ARG A 17 4.12 23.62 -19.17
N GLY A 18 3.73 24.35 -18.12
CA GLY A 18 2.33 24.67 -17.78
C GLY A 18 1.44 23.51 -17.30
N TYR A 19 1.21 23.42 -15.99
CA TYR A 19 0.24 22.51 -15.37
C TYR A 19 -1.18 22.78 -15.86
N SER A 20 -1.91 21.77 -16.36
CA SER A 20 -3.36 21.56 -16.11
C SER A 20 -4.00 20.36 -16.87
N LEU A 21 -5.03 19.73 -16.29
CA LEU A 21 -5.78 18.54 -16.74
C LEU A 21 -6.55 18.79 -18.05
N SER A 22 -6.32 18.06 -19.13
CA SER A 22 -7.01 18.35 -20.41
C SER A 22 -8.44 17.76 -20.50
N GLY A 23 -9.43 18.60 -20.72
CA GLY A 23 -10.82 18.24 -21.06
C GLY A 23 -11.41 19.20 -22.07
N ASN A 24 -12.51 18.84 -22.70
CA ASN A 24 -13.18 19.69 -23.68
C ASN A 24 -14.19 20.59 -22.94
N ARG A 25 -14.04 21.92 -23.03
CA ARG A 25 -14.99 22.90 -22.48
C ARG A 25 -15.74 23.60 -23.59
N HIS A 26 -17.05 23.74 -23.43
CA HIS A 26 -17.82 24.66 -24.27
C HIS A 26 -17.86 26.05 -23.61
N LEU A 27 -17.52 27.10 -24.36
CA LEU A 27 -17.44 28.47 -23.83
C LEU A 27 -18.79 29.07 -23.46
N VAL A 28 -19.90 28.56 -24.03
CA VAL A 28 -21.25 29.10 -23.84
C VAL A 28 -21.95 28.48 -22.63
N CYS A 29 -21.88 27.16 -22.44
CA CYS A 29 -22.60 26.45 -21.38
C CYS A 29 -21.70 25.90 -20.26
N SER A 30 -20.40 26.20 -20.28
CA SER A 30 -19.39 25.65 -19.35
C SER A 30 -19.38 24.12 -19.21
N PHE A 31 -19.99 23.39 -20.14
CA PHE A 31 -20.08 21.93 -20.13
C PHE A 31 -18.68 21.33 -20.34
N VAL A 32 -18.31 20.40 -19.46
CA VAL A 32 -16.98 19.79 -19.40
C VAL A 32 -17.07 18.30 -19.66
N VAL A 33 -16.37 17.82 -20.68
CA VAL A 33 -16.38 16.39 -21.05
C VAL A 33 -14.99 15.85 -21.34
N HIS A 34 -14.82 14.52 -21.20
CA HIS A 34 -13.61 13.85 -21.69
C HIS A 34 -13.46 14.04 -23.19
N LYS A 35 -12.22 13.96 -23.67
CA LYS A 35 -11.93 13.88 -25.12
C LYS A 35 -12.65 12.71 -25.79
N ARG A 36 -12.89 11.59 -25.11
CA ARG A 36 -13.71 10.47 -25.63
C ARG A 36 -15.22 10.70 -25.54
N CYS A 37 -15.67 11.54 -24.59
CA CYS A 37 -17.09 11.73 -24.33
C CYS A 37 -17.71 12.82 -25.21
N HIS A 38 -16.89 13.68 -25.83
CA HIS A 38 -17.38 14.82 -26.60
C HIS A 38 -18.20 14.43 -27.84
N GLU A 39 -17.90 13.29 -28.47
CA GLU A 39 -18.63 12.81 -29.66
C GLU A 39 -20.04 12.33 -29.34
N TYR A 40 -20.26 11.90 -28.08
CA TYR A 40 -21.54 11.38 -27.59
C TYR A 40 -22.47 12.47 -27.03
N VAL A 41 -22.02 13.73 -27.01
CA VAL A 41 -22.85 14.88 -26.65
C VAL A 41 -23.70 15.27 -27.86
N THR A 42 -24.95 14.82 -27.87
CA THR A 42 -25.90 15.01 -28.99
C THR A 42 -26.98 16.04 -28.72
N PHE A 43 -27.12 16.54 -27.49
CA PHE A 43 -28.11 17.55 -27.15
C PHE A 43 -27.68 18.95 -27.59
N THR A 44 -28.67 19.82 -27.79
CA THR A 44 -28.49 21.22 -28.17
C THR A 44 -28.03 22.04 -26.96
N CYS A 45 -27.03 22.91 -27.17
CA CYS A 45 -26.46 23.72 -26.10
C CYS A 45 -27.52 24.68 -25.51
N PRO A 46 -27.85 24.62 -24.20
CA PRO A 46 -28.92 25.41 -23.60
C PRO A 46 -28.73 26.94 -23.67
N GLY A 47 -27.52 27.42 -23.97
CA GLY A 47 -27.23 28.85 -24.12
C GLY A 47 -27.05 29.31 -25.57
N ALA A 48 -27.41 28.48 -26.55
CA ALA A 48 -27.33 28.78 -27.98
C ALA A 48 -28.72 28.80 -28.66
N ASP A 49 -29.79 28.84 -27.89
CA ASP A 49 -31.17 28.86 -28.35
C ASP A 49 -31.52 30.22 -28.99
N LYS A 50 -31.42 30.29 -30.32
CA LYS A 50 -31.97 31.40 -31.11
C LYS A 50 -33.41 31.10 -31.53
N GLY A 51 -34.30 30.99 -30.56
CA GLY A 51 -35.75 30.96 -30.80
C GLY A 51 -36.27 29.80 -31.66
N ALA A 52 -37.57 29.84 -31.95
CA ALA A 52 -38.37 28.72 -32.44
C ALA A 52 -38.20 28.36 -33.94
N ASP A 53 -37.13 28.80 -34.61
CA ASP A 53 -37.05 28.68 -36.08
C ASP A 53 -35.66 28.31 -36.63
N SER A 54 -34.84 27.56 -35.87
CA SER A 54 -33.58 27.04 -36.40
C SER A 54 -33.51 25.51 -36.30
N ASP A 55 -34.02 24.83 -37.32
CA ASP A 55 -33.76 23.41 -37.59
C ASP A 55 -32.33 23.21 -38.16
N ASP A 56 -31.35 23.88 -37.54
CA ASP A 56 -29.95 23.77 -37.94
C ASP A 56 -29.29 22.70 -37.09
N THR A 57 -29.24 21.49 -37.65
CA THR A 57 -28.53 20.30 -37.13
C THR A 57 -27.03 20.53 -36.87
N ARG A 58 -26.53 21.75 -37.10
CA ARG A 58 -25.15 22.21 -36.89
C ARG A 58 -24.91 22.90 -35.55
N THR A 59 -25.91 23.07 -34.69
CA THR A 59 -25.77 23.64 -33.34
C THR A 59 -25.11 22.68 -32.32
N ARG A 60 -24.13 21.90 -32.78
CA ARG A 60 -23.32 21.04 -31.91
C ARG A 60 -22.36 21.90 -31.08
N HIS A 61 -22.10 21.47 -29.86
CA HIS A 61 -21.13 22.12 -28.99
C HIS A 61 -19.75 22.27 -29.68
N ASN A 62 -19.25 23.49 -29.78
CA ASN A 62 -17.89 23.77 -30.28
C ASN A 62 -16.87 23.64 -29.14
N PHE A 63 -16.56 22.41 -28.77
CA PHE A 63 -15.67 22.10 -27.67
C PHE A 63 -14.24 22.58 -27.94
N ARG A 64 -13.64 23.28 -26.97
CA ARG A 64 -12.21 23.60 -26.97
C ARG A 64 -11.49 22.74 -25.95
N VAL A 65 -10.30 22.26 -26.32
CA VAL A 65 -9.40 21.61 -25.36
C VAL A 65 -8.96 22.67 -24.36
N CYS A 66 -9.30 22.44 -23.10
CA CYS A 66 -8.98 23.29 -21.98
C CYS A 66 -8.28 22.46 -20.91
N THR A 67 -7.45 23.13 -20.13
CA THR A 67 -6.67 22.49 -19.09
C THR A 67 -7.17 22.99 -17.71
N TYR A 68 -7.44 22.08 -16.76
CA TYR A 68 -7.93 22.40 -15.41
C TYR A 68 -6.85 22.24 -14.32
N SER A 69 -6.77 23.20 -13.39
CA SER A 69 -5.84 23.18 -12.26
C SER A 69 -6.36 22.40 -11.03
N SER A 70 -7.63 22.02 -11.04
CA SER A 70 -8.34 21.29 -9.98
C SER A 70 -8.96 20.01 -10.52
N PRO A 71 -9.20 18.97 -9.69
CA PRO A 71 -9.92 17.78 -10.12
C PRO A 71 -11.31 18.15 -10.66
N THR A 72 -11.52 17.94 -11.96
CA THR A 72 -12.78 18.25 -12.67
C THR A 72 -13.41 16.96 -13.16
N PHE A 73 -14.73 16.84 -13.03
CA PHE A 73 -15.50 15.67 -13.46
C PHE A 73 -16.09 15.90 -14.85
N CYS A 74 -16.27 14.81 -15.60
CA CYS A 74 -16.95 14.82 -16.89
C CYS A 74 -18.46 14.86 -16.66
N ASP A 75 -19.15 15.86 -17.21
CA ASP A 75 -20.60 16.03 -17.09
C ASP A 75 -21.40 14.96 -17.85
N HIS A 76 -20.78 14.25 -18.80
CA HIS A 76 -21.44 13.18 -19.55
C HIS A 76 -21.41 11.82 -18.84
N CYS A 77 -20.28 11.43 -18.24
CA CYS A 77 -20.11 10.10 -17.63
C CYS A 77 -19.87 10.12 -16.12
N GLY A 78 -19.89 11.31 -15.49
CA GLY A 78 -19.66 11.51 -14.07
C GLY A 78 -18.25 11.16 -13.58
N SER A 79 -17.37 10.70 -14.46
CA SER A 79 -16.02 10.25 -14.11
C SER A 79 -15.00 11.38 -14.18
N LEU A 80 -13.99 11.35 -13.32
CA LEU A 80 -12.91 12.34 -13.28
C LEU A 80 -12.24 12.51 -14.66
N LEU A 81 -11.97 13.75 -15.08
CA LEU A 81 -11.20 14.04 -16.29
C LEU A 81 -9.75 13.59 -16.10
N TYR A 82 -9.41 12.45 -16.69
CA TYR A 82 -8.04 11.99 -16.81
C TYR A 82 -7.46 12.53 -18.12
N GLY A 83 -6.38 13.32 -18.04
CA GLY A 83 -5.80 13.98 -19.22
C GLY A 83 -4.30 14.28 -19.10
N LEU A 84 -3.58 13.94 -20.17
CA LEU A 84 -2.20 14.26 -20.60
C LEU A 84 -1.01 13.97 -19.68
N LEU A 85 -1.20 13.49 -18.47
CA LEU A 85 -0.11 12.92 -17.66
C LEU A 85 -0.04 11.41 -17.92
N HIS A 86 1.07 10.92 -18.48
CA HIS A 86 1.52 9.57 -18.12
C HIS A 86 1.74 9.60 -16.60
N GLN A 87 0.74 9.17 -15.84
CA GLN A 87 0.84 9.08 -14.39
C GLN A 87 1.80 7.93 -14.11
N GLY A 88 2.97 8.28 -13.59
CA GLY A 88 4.00 7.30 -13.32
C GLY A 88 3.88 6.80 -11.88
N LEU A 89 4.12 5.52 -11.66
CA LEU A 89 4.40 5.00 -10.32
C LEU A 89 5.90 5.03 -10.08
N LYS A 90 6.35 5.82 -9.10
CA LYS A 90 7.74 5.76 -8.61
C LYS A 90 7.81 4.78 -7.44
N CYS A 91 8.62 3.76 -7.60
CA CYS A 91 8.97 2.79 -6.57
C CYS A 91 10.45 2.98 -6.20
N GLN A 92 10.71 3.46 -5.00
CA GLN A 92 12.06 3.49 -4.44
C GLN A 92 12.30 2.22 -3.63
N VAL A 93 13.23 1.40 -4.11
CA VAL A 93 13.73 0.22 -3.43
C VAL A 93 14.94 0.63 -2.59
N LYS A 94 14.75 0.73 -1.27
CA LYS A 94 15.80 1.24 -0.36
C LYS A 94 16.79 0.12 -0.01
N GLN A 95 16.35 -0.87 0.76
CA GLN A 95 17.24 -1.90 1.31
C GLN A 95 16.48 -3.17 1.71
N GLY A 96 17.19 -4.30 1.72
CA GLY A 96 16.74 -5.58 2.26
C GLY A 96 17.46 -5.89 3.57
N ARG A 97 16.81 -6.63 4.47
CA ARG A 97 17.45 -7.12 5.71
C ARG A 97 17.11 -8.58 5.97
N ASN A 98 18.07 -9.30 6.51
CA ASN A 98 17.97 -10.71 6.89
C ASN A 98 17.45 -11.59 5.75
N LEU A 99 17.99 -11.41 4.54
CA LEU A 99 17.66 -12.27 3.40
C LEU A 99 18.15 -13.70 3.62
N ILE A 100 17.55 -14.64 2.90
CA ILE A 100 17.88 -16.06 2.96
C ILE A 100 19.17 -16.28 2.14
N PRO A 101 20.19 -16.97 2.66
CA PRO A 101 21.36 -17.33 1.87
C PRO A 101 21.01 -18.42 0.85
N MET A 102 21.33 -18.20 -0.42
CA MET A 102 21.16 -19.21 -1.48
C MET A 102 22.49 -19.73 -2.01
N ASP A 103 23.58 -18.98 -1.85
CA ASP A 103 24.90 -19.39 -2.32
C ASP A 103 25.62 -20.32 -1.33
N PRO A 104 26.51 -21.21 -1.81
CA PRO A 104 27.37 -22.05 -0.95
C PRO A 104 28.28 -21.27 0.01
N ASN A 105 28.54 -19.99 -0.27
CA ASN A 105 29.32 -19.10 0.61
C ASN A 105 28.52 -18.63 1.86
N GLY A 106 27.25 -19.01 1.98
CA GLY A 106 26.35 -18.59 3.07
C GLY A 106 25.81 -17.16 2.92
N LEU A 107 25.92 -16.57 1.73
CA LEU A 107 25.45 -15.24 1.35
C LEU A 107 24.56 -15.36 0.09
N SER A 108 24.31 -14.22 -0.56
CA SER A 108 23.58 -14.11 -1.83
C SER A 108 24.03 -12.86 -2.58
N ASP A 109 23.72 -12.80 -3.88
CA ASP A 109 23.84 -11.67 -4.79
C ASP A 109 22.45 -11.08 -5.14
N PRO A 110 21.72 -10.46 -4.18
CA PRO A 110 20.32 -10.10 -4.38
C PRO A 110 20.10 -8.92 -5.35
N TYR A 111 19.08 -9.03 -6.18
CA TYR A 111 18.48 -7.95 -6.97
C TYR A 111 16.96 -8.00 -6.92
N VAL A 112 16.29 -6.86 -7.11
CA VAL A 112 14.82 -6.77 -7.09
C VAL A 112 14.29 -6.59 -8.51
N LYS A 113 13.33 -7.42 -8.89
CA LYS A 113 12.58 -7.36 -10.16
C LYS A 113 11.16 -6.86 -9.88
N LEU A 114 10.73 -5.87 -10.66
CA LEU A 114 9.40 -5.28 -10.59
C LEU A 114 8.65 -5.56 -11.90
N LYS A 115 7.40 -6.01 -11.79
CA LYS A 115 6.51 -6.27 -12.92
C LYS A 115 5.06 -5.92 -12.56
N LEU A 116 4.25 -5.59 -13.55
CA LEU A 116 2.80 -5.41 -13.37
C LEU A 116 2.08 -6.72 -13.70
N ILE A 117 1.24 -7.20 -12.77
CA ILE A 117 0.46 -8.43 -12.94
C ILE A 117 -1.05 -8.16 -12.98
N PRO A 118 -1.83 -8.86 -13.82
CA PRO A 118 -1.38 -9.81 -14.84
C PRO A 118 -0.48 -9.15 -15.92
N ASP A 119 0.47 -9.91 -16.45
CA ASP A 119 1.50 -9.40 -17.37
C ASP A 119 0.95 -9.33 -18.80
N SER A 120 0.59 -8.13 -19.26
CA SER A 120 0.12 -7.90 -20.63
C SER A 120 1.23 -7.43 -21.58
N ASP A 121 2.23 -6.72 -21.04
CA ASP A 121 3.13 -5.87 -21.82
C ASP A 121 4.61 -6.29 -21.70
N ASN A 122 4.93 -7.31 -20.89
CA ASN A 122 6.29 -7.77 -20.59
C ASN A 122 7.25 -6.67 -20.06
N VAL A 123 6.72 -5.55 -19.57
CA VAL A 123 7.51 -4.44 -19.03
C VAL A 123 8.02 -4.82 -17.64
N LYS A 124 9.30 -5.21 -17.58
CA LYS A 124 10.00 -5.61 -16.36
C LYS A 124 11.12 -4.61 -16.07
N LYS A 125 11.23 -4.16 -14.83
CA LYS A 125 12.33 -3.32 -14.36
C LYS A 125 13.08 -4.04 -13.25
N LYS A 126 14.39 -3.84 -13.16
CA LYS A 126 15.20 -4.45 -12.10
C LYS A 126 16.21 -3.47 -11.54
N THR A 127 16.54 -3.63 -10.27
CA THR A 127 17.66 -2.92 -9.64
C THR A 127 18.98 -3.53 -10.07
N LYS A 128 20.08 -2.91 -9.67
CA LYS A 128 21.40 -3.55 -9.71
C LYS A 128 21.45 -4.71 -8.73
N THR A 129 22.31 -5.66 -9.06
CA THR A 129 22.72 -6.77 -8.20
C THR A 129 23.76 -6.27 -7.20
N ILE A 130 23.56 -6.56 -5.92
CA ILE A 130 24.56 -6.28 -4.88
C ILE A 130 25.14 -7.62 -4.46
N ARG A 131 26.47 -7.77 -4.55
CA ARG A 131 27.11 -9.07 -4.35
C ARG A 131 27.34 -9.40 -2.88
N SER A 132 27.27 -10.68 -2.56
CA SER A 132 27.72 -11.32 -1.32
C SER A 132 27.20 -10.61 -0.07
N THR A 133 25.87 -10.44 0.01
CA THR A 133 25.21 -9.80 1.14
C THR A 133 23.80 -10.33 1.39
N LEU A 134 23.43 -10.45 2.66
CA LEU A 134 22.05 -10.71 3.10
C LEU A 134 21.33 -9.43 3.56
N ASN A 135 22.01 -8.28 3.49
CA ASN A 135 21.50 -6.97 3.87
C ASN A 135 21.81 -5.91 2.79
N PRO A 136 21.32 -6.10 1.56
CA PRO A 136 21.60 -5.20 0.44
C PRO A 136 21.00 -3.81 0.64
N VAL A 137 21.70 -2.78 0.17
CA VAL A 137 21.21 -1.39 0.09
C VAL A 137 21.25 -0.92 -1.36
N TRP A 138 20.10 -0.95 -2.03
CA TRP A 138 19.99 -0.53 -3.44
C TRP A 138 19.84 0.98 -3.58
N ASN A 139 18.93 1.59 -2.81
CA ASN A 139 18.54 3.00 -2.94
C ASN A 139 18.20 3.42 -4.38
N GLU A 140 17.55 2.53 -5.13
CA GLU A 140 17.21 2.75 -6.54
C GLU A 140 15.74 3.14 -6.70
N THR A 141 15.46 4.11 -7.57
CA THR A 141 14.10 4.50 -7.92
C THR A 141 13.74 4.01 -9.31
N LEU A 142 12.78 3.10 -9.38
CA LEU A 142 12.24 2.56 -10.61
C LEU A 142 10.89 3.22 -10.89
N THR A 143 10.70 3.76 -12.10
CA THR A 143 9.47 4.44 -12.50
C THR A 143 8.71 3.61 -13.52
N PHE A 144 7.41 3.37 -13.33
CA PHE A 144 6.53 2.74 -14.31
C PHE A 144 5.57 3.78 -14.87
N ASP A 145 5.47 3.91 -16.19
CA ASP A 145 4.43 4.73 -16.82
C ASP A 145 3.14 3.90 -16.81
N LEU A 146 2.11 4.37 -16.10
CA LEU A 146 0.84 3.65 -15.98
C LEU A 146 -0.14 4.05 -17.08
N LYS A 147 -0.81 3.06 -17.66
CA LYS A 147 -1.96 3.20 -18.55
C LYS A 147 -3.26 3.20 -17.74
N PRO A 148 -4.38 3.72 -18.29
CA PRO A 148 -5.68 3.67 -17.64
C PRO A 148 -6.12 2.24 -17.29
N GLU A 149 -5.78 1.26 -18.13
CA GLU A 149 -6.08 -0.16 -17.90
C GLU A 149 -5.30 -0.76 -16.71
N ASP A 150 -4.20 -0.13 -16.28
CA ASP A 150 -3.35 -0.67 -15.21
C ASP A 150 -3.92 -0.48 -13.79
N LYS A 151 -5.04 0.25 -13.67
CA LYS A 151 -5.66 0.58 -12.39
C LYS A 151 -6.01 -0.66 -11.55
N ASP A 152 -6.42 -1.73 -12.21
CA ASP A 152 -6.85 -2.99 -11.57
C ASP A 152 -5.72 -4.03 -11.51
N ARG A 153 -4.51 -3.67 -11.99
CA ARG A 153 -3.31 -4.50 -11.89
C ARG A 153 -2.65 -4.35 -10.52
N ARG A 154 -1.71 -5.24 -10.24
CA ARG A 154 -0.83 -5.18 -9.07
C ARG A 154 0.61 -4.97 -9.50
N LEU A 155 1.35 -4.16 -8.75
CA LEU A 155 2.80 -4.11 -8.86
C LEU A 155 3.38 -5.23 -8.02
N LEU A 156 3.98 -6.23 -8.66
CA LEU A 156 4.70 -7.32 -8.03
C LEU A 156 6.19 -7.01 -7.96
N LEU A 157 6.77 -7.23 -6.79
CA LEU A 157 8.19 -7.16 -6.50
C LEU A 157 8.68 -8.54 -6.12
N GLU A 158 9.75 -8.98 -6.76
CA GLU A 158 10.41 -10.25 -6.49
C GLU A 158 11.88 -9.98 -6.22
N ILE A 159 12.40 -10.54 -5.14
CA ILE A 159 13.84 -10.57 -4.89
C ILE A 159 14.37 -11.90 -5.41
N TRP A 160 15.46 -11.80 -6.14
CA TRP A 160 16.15 -12.92 -6.75
C TRP A 160 17.63 -12.86 -6.39
N ASP A 161 18.23 -14.02 -6.20
CA ASP A 161 19.66 -14.19 -6.17
C ASP A 161 20.19 -14.25 -7.61
N TRP A 162 21.31 -13.59 -7.89
CA TRP A 162 21.93 -13.65 -9.21
C TRP A 162 23.04 -14.69 -9.22
N ASP A 163 22.93 -15.65 -10.12
CA ASP A 163 23.94 -16.68 -10.31
C ASP A 163 24.72 -16.50 -11.60
N ARG A 164 26.02 -16.76 -11.53
CA ARG A 164 26.88 -16.71 -12.73
C ARG A 164 26.72 -17.93 -13.63
N THR A 165 26.53 -19.10 -13.04
CA THR A 165 26.62 -20.41 -13.72
C THR A 165 25.34 -21.24 -13.67
N SER A 166 24.36 -20.83 -12.86
CA SER A 166 23.06 -21.47 -12.69
C SER A 166 21.93 -20.51 -13.06
N ARG A 167 20.68 -20.99 -12.98
CA ARG A 167 19.52 -20.10 -13.00
C ARG A 167 19.46 -19.37 -11.66
N ASN A 168 19.11 -18.09 -11.72
CA ASN A 168 18.87 -17.25 -10.56
C ASN A 168 17.82 -17.85 -9.61
N ASP A 169 18.13 -17.85 -8.31
CA ASP A 169 17.24 -18.36 -7.27
C ASP A 169 16.22 -17.34 -6.77
N PHE A 170 15.00 -17.78 -6.51
CA PHE A 170 13.94 -16.92 -5.98
C PHE A 170 14.04 -16.80 -4.45
N MET A 171 14.06 -15.59 -3.93
CA MET A 171 14.24 -15.33 -2.49
C MET A 171 12.95 -14.92 -1.77
N GLY A 172 12.02 -14.28 -2.48
CA GLY A 172 10.74 -13.84 -1.91
C GLY A 172 10.07 -12.75 -2.73
N SER A 173 8.78 -12.56 -2.52
CA SER A 173 7.99 -11.56 -3.25
C SER A 173 6.95 -10.88 -2.38
N LEU A 174 6.39 -9.79 -2.91
CA LEU A 174 5.24 -9.07 -2.36
C LEU A 174 4.64 -8.18 -3.44
N SER A 175 3.35 -7.83 -3.31
CA SER A 175 2.67 -6.99 -4.29
C SER A 175 1.80 -5.92 -3.68
N PHE A 176 1.57 -4.87 -4.47
CA PHE A 176 0.65 -3.79 -4.12
C PHE A 176 -0.38 -3.58 -5.22
N GLY A 177 -1.65 -3.37 -4.85
CA GLY A 177 -2.66 -2.93 -5.80
C GLY A 177 -2.34 -1.53 -6.32
N ILE A 178 -2.35 -1.33 -7.64
CA ILE A 178 -2.04 -0.02 -8.23
C ILE A 178 -3.04 1.04 -7.73
N SER A 179 -4.33 0.70 -7.70
CA SER A 179 -5.38 1.55 -7.11
C SER A 179 -5.16 1.92 -5.65
N GLU A 180 -4.62 1.01 -4.83
CA GLU A 180 -4.39 1.23 -3.40
C GLU A 180 -3.25 2.22 -3.20
N VAL A 181 -2.11 1.99 -3.88
CA VAL A 181 -0.92 2.84 -3.78
C VAL A 181 -1.14 4.22 -4.38
N MET A 182 -2.00 4.33 -5.40
CA MET A 182 -2.39 5.62 -5.96
C MET A 182 -3.20 6.47 -4.96
N LYS A 183 -3.99 5.84 -4.08
CA LYS A 183 -4.77 6.53 -3.04
C LYS A 183 -3.91 6.83 -1.81
N SER A 184 -3.16 5.84 -1.36
CA SER A 184 -2.32 5.92 -0.17
C SER A 184 -0.91 5.44 -0.49
N PRO A 185 0.07 6.34 -0.57
CA PRO A 185 1.48 5.98 -0.75
C PRO A 185 1.94 5.02 0.36
N ALA A 186 2.72 4.00 0.00
CA ALA A 186 3.28 3.05 0.95
C ALA A 186 4.76 3.38 1.22
N ASP A 187 5.16 3.52 2.49
CA ASP A 187 6.55 3.67 2.92
C ASP A 187 6.77 2.85 4.20
N GLY A 188 7.81 2.03 4.22
CA GLY A 188 8.13 1.22 5.39
C GLY A 188 8.77 -0.11 5.05
N TRP A 189 8.83 -0.98 6.06
CA TRP A 189 9.32 -2.35 5.93
C TRP A 189 8.17 -3.28 5.58
N PHE A 190 8.45 -4.25 4.72
CA PHE A 190 7.49 -5.29 4.33
C PHE A 190 8.15 -6.66 4.45
N LYS A 191 7.38 -7.64 4.93
CA LYS A 191 7.78 -9.05 4.97
C LYS A 191 7.91 -9.57 3.54
N LEU A 192 8.97 -10.33 3.28
CA LEU A 192 9.06 -11.14 2.07
C LEU A 192 8.21 -12.40 2.23
N LEU A 193 7.33 -12.64 1.25
CA LEU A 193 6.42 -13.77 1.20
C LEU A 193 6.92 -14.80 0.18
N THR A 194 6.27 -15.95 0.14
CA THR A 194 6.48 -16.95 -0.91
C THR A 194 6.03 -16.40 -2.26
N GLN A 195 6.42 -17.07 -3.35
CA GLN A 195 6.07 -16.65 -4.71
C GLN A 195 4.56 -16.49 -4.91
N GLU A 196 3.79 -17.49 -4.46
CA GLU A 196 2.33 -17.53 -4.58
C GLU A 196 1.65 -16.46 -3.74
N GLU A 197 2.05 -16.31 -2.47
CA GLU A 197 1.45 -15.31 -1.57
C GLU A 197 1.77 -13.88 -2.00
N GLY A 198 3.02 -13.64 -2.43
CA GLY A 198 3.48 -12.31 -2.80
C GLY A 198 2.82 -11.77 -4.08
N GLU A 199 2.25 -12.63 -4.92
CA GLU A 199 1.42 -12.19 -6.06
C GLU A 199 0.15 -11.44 -5.63
N PHE A 200 -0.36 -11.72 -4.43
CA PHE A 200 -1.64 -11.18 -3.97
C PHE A 200 -1.51 -10.25 -2.76
N TYR A 201 -0.46 -10.39 -1.95
CA TYR A 201 -0.39 -9.72 -0.66
C TYR A 201 0.94 -8.99 -0.42
N ASN A 202 0.89 -8.06 0.52
CA ASN A 202 2.04 -7.49 1.20
C ASN A 202 1.72 -7.43 2.70
N VAL A 203 2.73 -7.59 3.54
CA VAL A 203 2.57 -7.53 5.00
C VAL A 203 3.52 -6.46 5.54
N PRO A 204 3.03 -5.29 5.97
CA PRO A 204 3.87 -4.26 6.57
C PRO A 204 4.43 -4.76 7.90
N VAL A 205 5.69 -4.41 8.16
CA VAL A 205 6.41 -4.74 9.38
C VAL A 205 6.69 -3.42 10.12
N PRO A 206 6.23 -3.25 11.37
CA PRO A 206 6.56 -2.06 12.14
C PRO A 206 8.07 -1.99 12.39
N GLU A 207 8.60 -0.78 12.57
CA GLU A 207 10.00 -0.62 12.98
C GLU A 207 10.20 -1.23 14.38
N GLU A 208 11.31 -1.96 14.55
CA GLU A 208 11.65 -2.59 15.81
C GLU A 208 11.68 -1.54 16.94
N GLY A 209 10.82 -1.73 17.95
CA GLY A 209 10.64 -0.80 19.07
C GLY A 209 9.33 0.00 19.06
N ALA A 210 8.56 0.02 17.96
CA ALA A 210 7.24 0.63 17.92
C ALA A 210 6.25 -0.04 18.89
N ASP A 211 6.33 -1.36 19.02
CA ASP A 211 5.52 -2.13 19.97
C ASP A 211 5.79 -1.73 21.42
N LEU A 212 7.06 -1.43 21.76
CA LEU A 212 7.43 -0.95 23.09
C LEU A 212 6.92 0.47 23.34
N ALA A 213 6.89 1.33 22.32
CA ALA A 213 6.34 2.68 22.43
C ALA A 213 4.80 2.66 22.61
N GLN A 214 4.10 1.78 21.89
CA GLN A 214 2.66 1.57 22.04
C GLN A 214 2.33 0.96 23.41
N LEU A 215 3.07 -0.06 23.87
CA LEU A 215 2.91 -0.61 25.22
C LEU A 215 3.21 0.44 26.30
N LYS A 216 4.27 1.24 26.17
CA LYS A 216 4.59 2.32 27.12
C LYS A 216 3.49 3.39 27.16
N THR A 217 2.86 3.68 26.03
CA THR A 217 1.75 4.65 25.96
C THR A 217 0.48 4.08 26.61
N GLN A 218 0.17 2.80 26.38
CA GLN A 218 -0.93 2.11 27.05
C GLN A 218 -0.72 1.97 28.57
N MET A 219 0.50 1.66 29.03
CA MET A 219 0.83 1.58 30.47
C MET A 219 0.85 2.95 31.18
N LYS A 220 1.03 4.06 30.44
CA LYS A 220 0.88 5.42 30.96
C LYS A 220 -0.59 5.83 31.04
N ALA A 221 -1.42 5.42 30.07
CA ALA A 221 -2.85 5.72 30.06
C ALA A 221 -3.64 4.96 31.14
N THR A 222 -3.15 3.81 31.61
CA THR A 222 -3.78 3.02 32.69
C THR A 222 -3.37 3.45 34.11
N ASN A 223 -2.44 4.39 34.27
CA ASN A 223 -1.99 4.89 35.57
C ASN A 223 -2.67 6.19 36.00
N VAL A 224 -3.93 6.38 35.62
CA VAL A 224 -4.81 7.39 36.21
C VAL A 224 -5.99 6.66 36.85
N ALA A 225 -6.07 6.78 38.18
CA ALA A 225 -7.14 6.32 39.07
C ALA A 225 -7.10 4.83 39.54
N ALA A 226 -6.35 4.58 40.61
CA ALA A 226 -6.75 3.61 41.64
C ALA A 226 -6.16 3.98 43.01
N ARG A 227 -6.64 5.07 43.62
CA ARG A 227 -6.69 5.13 45.09
C ARG A 227 -7.75 4.12 45.52
N ARG A 228 -7.36 2.87 45.78
CA ARG A 228 -8.25 1.87 46.38
C ARG A 228 -8.01 1.87 47.90
N PRO A 229 -9.04 2.06 48.75
CA PRO A 229 -8.89 1.88 50.19
C PRO A 229 -8.64 0.39 50.51
N PRO A 230 -7.99 0.07 51.65
CA PRO A 230 -7.61 -1.30 51.99
C PRO A 230 -8.84 -2.20 52.20
N PRO A 231 -8.76 -3.49 51.83
CA PRO A 231 -9.87 -4.42 52.01
C PRO A 231 -10.07 -4.81 53.49
N PRO A 232 -11.31 -5.13 53.91
CA PRO A 232 -11.59 -5.64 55.25
C PRO A 232 -11.05 -7.08 55.43
N PRO A 233 -10.78 -7.52 56.66
CA PRO A 233 -10.27 -8.87 56.91
C PRO A 233 -11.40 -9.91 56.78
N ASP A 234 -11.34 -10.74 55.74
CA ASP A 234 -12.25 -11.88 55.57
C ASP A 234 -11.87 -13.02 56.52
N ARG A 235 -12.82 -13.36 57.41
CA ARG A 235 -12.80 -14.53 58.29
C ARG A 235 -13.66 -15.64 57.69
N GLU A 236 -13.14 -16.40 56.74
CA GLU A 236 -13.71 -17.70 56.39
C GLU A 236 -12.58 -18.68 56.05
N VAL A 237 -12.05 -19.34 57.09
CA VAL A 237 -11.17 -20.51 56.93
C VAL A 237 -11.98 -21.72 57.39
N PRO A 238 -12.20 -22.74 56.53
CA PRO A 238 -12.82 -24.00 56.96
C PRO A 238 -12.01 -24.66 58.09
N HIS A 239 -12.70 -25.21 59.09
CA HIS A 239 -12.15 -25.64 60.39
C HIS A 239 -11.07 -26.74 60.36
N ASN A 240 -10.65 -27.22 59.18
CA ASN A 240 -9.71 -28.35 59.03
C ASN A 240 -8.45 -28.01 58.21
N MET A 241 -8.11 -26.72 58.00
CA MET A 241 -6.83 -26.31 57.41
C MET A 241 -6.15 -25.22 58.24
N ALA A 242 -4.84 -25.35 58.46
CA ALA A 242 -4.05 -24.28 59.05
C ALA A 242 -3.80 -23.18 57.99
N ALA A 243 -3.77 -21.91 58.43
CA ALA A 243 -3.64 -20.76 57.52
C ALA A 243 -2.37 -20.75 56.64
N ALA A 244 -1.35 -21.54 57.02
CA ALA A 244 -0.12 -21.73 56.26
C ALA A 244 -0.27 -22.70 55.08
N ASP A 245 -1.31 -23.54 55.04
CA ASP A 245 -1.53 -24.55 54.01
C ASP A 245 -2.48 -24.08 52.90
N VAL A 246 -2.96 -22.83 52.99
CA VAL A 246 -3.84 -22.25 51.97
C VAL A 246 -2.98 -21.75 50.82
N ILE A 247 -2.82 -22.58 49.80
CA ILE A 247 -2.12 -22.22 48.56
C ILE A 247 -2.93 -21.12 47.85
N ARG A 248 -2.33 -19.93 47.70
CA ARG A 248 -2.96 -18.78 47.04
C ARG A 248 -2.44 -18.64 45.62
N ALA A 249 -3.26 -18.07 44.74
CA ALA A 249 -2.84 -17.79 43.36
C ALA A 249 -1.61 -16.85 43.29
N SER A 250 -1.34 -16.08 44.35
CA SER A 250 -0.14 -15.24 44.50
C SER A 250 1.16 -16.03 44.68
N ASP A 251 1.07 -17.31 45.02
CA ASP A 251 2.24 -18.12 45.39
C ASP A 251 2.85 -18.84 44.17
N PHE A 252 2.21 -18.71 43.00
CA PHE A 252 2.68 -19.26 41.73
C PHE A 252 3.25 -18.18 40.82
N ASN A 253 4.37 -18.49 40.18
CA ASN A 253 5.00 -17.61 39.19
C ASN A 253 4.78 -18.20 37.79
N PHE A 254 3.81 -17.66 37.06
CA PHE A 254 3.36 -18.23 35.77
C PHE A 254 4.38 -17.91 34.66
N ILE A 255 5.03 -18.94 34.13
CA ILE A 255 6.18 -18.76 33.21
C ILE A 255 5.71 -18.58 31.75
N MET A 256 4.73 -19.37 31.30
CA MET A 256 4.25 -19.31 29.91
C MET A 256 2.84 -19.90 29.73
N VAL A 257 2.04 -19.32 28.82
CA VAL A 257 0.68 -19.79 28.47
C VAL A 257 0.74 -20.61 27.19
N LEU A 258 0.38 -21.89 27.26
CA LEU A 258 0.55 -22.85 26.15
C LEU A 258 -0.62 -22.92 25.15
N GLY A 259 -1.72 -22.17 25.36
CA GLY A 259 -2.81 -22.13 24.39
C GLY A 259 -3.99 -21.23 24.77
N LYS A 260 -4.80 -20.86 23.78
CA LYS A 260 -6.10 -20.19 23.96
C LYS A 260 -7.22 -21.22 23.73
N GLY A 261 -7.68 -21.86 24.80
CA GLY A 261 -8.87 -22.71 24.80
C GLY A 261 -10.05 -22.01 25.48
N SER A 262 -11.28 -22.27 25.01
CA SER A 262 -12.53 -21.71 25.51
C SER A 262 -13.01 -22.30 26.85
N PHE A 263 -12.31 -23.31 27.40
CA PHE A 263 -12.57 -23.88 28.71
C PHE A 263 -11.25 -24.06 29.48
N GLY A 264 -10.90 -23.07 30.30
CA GLY A 264 -9.77 -23.10 31.23
C GLY A 264 -8.39 -22.92 30.58
N LYS A 265 -7.57 -22.04 31.14
CA LYS A 265 -6.15 -21.89 30.77
C LYS A 265 -5.30 -22.83 31.63
N VAL A 266 -4.51 -23.67 30.98
CA VAL A 266 -3.48 -24.47 31.64
C VAL A 266 -2.17 -23.67 31.58
N THR A 267 -1.55 -23.47 32.74
CA THR A 267 -0.28 -22.75 32.90
C THR A 267 0.70 -23.62 33.69
N TYR A 268 1.98 -23.55 33.35
CA TYR A 268 3.08 -24.12 34.15
C TYR A 268 3.70 -23.03 35.03
#